data_AF-M0MQ02-F1
#
_entry.id   AF-M0MQ02-F1
#
_cell.length_a   1.000
_cell.length_b   1.000
_cell.length_c   1.000
_cell.angle_alpha   90.00
_cell.angle_beta   90.00
_cell.angle_gamma   90.00
#
_symmetry.space_group_name_H-M   'P 1'
#
loop_
_entity.id
_entity.type
_entity.pdbx_description
1 polymer ?
#
loop_
_entity_poly.entity_id
_entity_poly.type
_entity_poly.pdbx_seq_one_letter_code
_entity_poly.pdbx_strand_id
1 'polypeptide(L)'
;MASDEDETRTNKAGREMDSEGRFVQKFDKEDVMKVFDMVEGPAIVAGDVAEAYDSQAETARRRLRELYADGRVDKRKARKRVLWWRTDEDGPDVADVLAGNDPETILKLLSLNLGEAITVGDTVYENGSQHPIED
;
A
#
# COMPACT_ATOMS: atom_id res chain seq x y z
N MET A 1 8.58 -9.21 -49.84
CA MET A 1 8.48 -9.33 -48.37
C MET A 1 9.29 -8.19 -47.81
N ALA A 2 8.64 -7.05 -47.56
CA ALA A 2 9.28 -5.94 -46.86
C ALA A 2 9.05 -6.19 -45.37
N SER A 3 10.15 -6.28 -44.62
CA SER A 3 10.12 -6.27 -43.16
C SER A 3 9.82 -4.84 -42.74
N ASP A 4 8.62 -4.58 -42.24
CA ASP A 4 8.32 -3.38 -41.46
C ASP A 4 9.05 -3.54 -40.11
N GLU A 5 10.33 -3.16 -40.08
CA GLU A 5 11.02 -2.87 -38.83
C GLU A 5 10.49 -1.53 -38.34
N ASP A 6 9.58 -1.57 -37.35
CA ASP A 6 9.00 -0.38 -36.73
C ASP A 6 10.11 0.40 -36.00
N GLU A 7 10.75 1.34 -36.70
CA GLU A 7 11.83 2.18 -36.17
C GLU A 7 11.29 3.06 -35.04
N THR A 8 11.54 2.65 -33.79
CA THR A 8 11.25 3.47 -32.62
C THR A 8 12.17 4.69 -32.55
N ARG A 9 11.59 5.89 -32.54
CA ARG A 9 12.30 7.17 -32.47
C ARG A 9 12.24 7.74 -31.06
N THR A 10 13.31 8.37 -30.58
CA THR A 10 13.30 9.02 -29.26
C THR A 10 13.07 10.53 -29.40
N ASN A 11 12.13 11.10 -28.63
CA ASN A 11 11.84 12.54 -28.65
C ASN A 11 12.83 13.36 -27.80
N LYS A 12 12.73 14.70 -27.87
CA LYS A 12 13.60 15.65 -27.13
C LYS A 12 13.60 15.45 -25.60
N ALA A 13 12.58 14.78 -25.05
CA ALA A 13 12.47 14.45 -23.63
C ALA A 13 12.97 13.03 -23.28
N GLY A 14 13.61 12.34 -24.23
CA GLY A 14 14.15 10.98 -24.03
C GLY A 14 13.10 9.88 -24.05
N ARG A 15 11.90 10.12 -24.62
CA ARG A 15 10.82 9.14 -24.68
C ARG A 15 10.78 8.44 -26.03
N GLU A 16 10.63 7.13 -26.02
CA GLU A 16 10.37 6.32 -27.22
C GLU A 16 9.01 6.66 -27.83
N MET A 17 9.03 6.76 -29.16
CA MET A 17 7.89 7.03 -30.01
C MET A 17 7.91 6.04 -31.16
N ASP A 18 6.74 5.70 -31.68
CA ASP A 18 6.62 4.85 -32.86
C ASP A 18 7.09 5.61 -34.12
N SER A 19 7.12 4.88 -35.24
CA SER A 19 7.49 5.42 -36.56
C SER A 19 6.63 6.65 -36.94
N GLU A 20 5.37 6.70 -36.50
CA GLU A 20 4.43 7.82 -36.72
C GLU A 20 4.58 8.97 -35.71
N GLY A 21 5.45 8.83 -34.71
CA GLY A 21 5.76 9.87 -33.73
C GLY A 21 4.77 9.93 -32.55
N ARG A 22 3.98 8.88 -32.34
CA ARG A 22 3.13 8.72 -31.16
C ARG A 22 3.95 8.10 -30.03
N PHE A 23 3.59 8.45 -28.80
CA PHE A 23 4.25 7.89 -27.62
C PHE A 23 3.98 6.39 -27.51
N VAL A 24 5.05 5.59 -27.39
CA VAL A 24 4.91 4.17 -27.06
C VAL A 24 4.64 4.06 -25.57
N GLN A 25 3.47 3.56 -25.22
CA GLN A 25 3.08 3.37 -23.82
C GLN A 25 3.96 2.28 -23.19
N LYS A 26 4.86 2.68 -22.27
CA LYS A 26 5.85 1.78 -21.64
C LYS A 26 5.29 0.85 -20.56
N PHE A 27 4.10 1.14 -20.06
CA PHE A 27 3.42 0.40 -19.00
C PHE A 27 1.93 0.72 -19.06
N ASP A 28 1.10 -0.26 -18.72
CA ASP A 28 -0.35 -0.11 -18.66
C ASP A 28 -0.82 0.30 -17.25
N LYS A 29 -2.14 0.30 -17.03
CA LYS A 29 -2.72 0.72 -15.74
C LYS A 29 -2.49 -0.34 -14.67
N GLU A 30 -2.53 -1.60 -15.04
CA GLU A 30 -2.28 -2.76 -14.19
C GLU A 30 -0.83 -2.74 -13.69
N ASP A 31 0.13 -2.36 -14.53
CA ASP A 31 1.52 -2.11 -14.15
C ASP A 31 1.66 -0.94 -13.17
N VAL A 32 0.84 0.10 -13.30
CA VAL A 32 0.77 1.19 -12.31
C VAL A 32 0.19 0.70 -10.99
N MET A 33 -0.81 -0.19 -11.01
CA MET A 33 -1.38 -0.79 -9.79
C MET A 33 -0.34 -1.61 -9.02
N LYS A 34 0.53 -2.36 -9.71
CA LYS A 34 1.64 -3.11 -9.08
C LYS A 34 2.64 -2.22 -8.33
N VAL A 35 2.71 -0.91 -8.64
CA VAL A 35 3.56 0.04 -7.90
C VAL A 35 3.04 0.26 -6.49
N PHE A 36 1.73 0.14 -6.25
CA PHE A 36 1.16 0.25 -4.92
C PHE A 36 1.63 -0.91 -4.01
N ASP A 37 1.83 -2.11 -4.57
CA ASP A 37 2.41 -3.25 -3.85
C ASP A 37 3.91 -3.04 -3.51
N MET A 38 4.57 -2.08 -4.15
CA MET A 38 5.97 -1.70 -3.91
C MET A 38 6.11 -0.53 -2.92
N VAL A 39 5.01 -0.02 -2.38
CA VAL A 39 5.00 1.04 -1.36
C VAL A 39 4.25 0.50 -0.15
N GLU A 40 4.99 0.17 0.90
CA GLU A 40 4.39 -0.22 2.17
C GLU A 40 3.64 0.97 2.80
N GLY A 41 2.38 0.72 3.16
CA GLY A 41 1.57 1.54 4.04
C GLY A 41 1.02 2.89 3.51
N PRO A 42 0.11 3.51 4.27
CA PRO A 42 -0.26 4.91 4.09
C PRO A 42 0.96 5.80 4.36
N ALA A 43 1.43 6.51 3.33
CA ALA A 43 2.63 7.32 3.40
C ALA A 43 2.33 8.82 3.51
N ILE A 44 3.03 9.50 4.42
CA ILE A 44 2.97 10.95 4.60
C ILE A 44 4.29 11.63 4.22
N VAL A 45 4.25 12.94 3.98
CA VAL A 45 5.43 13.79 3.86
C VAL A 45 5.55 14.70 5.08
N ALA A 46 6.74 15.26 5.32
CA ALA A 46 6.96 16.21 6.41
C ALA A 46 6.08 17.47 6.33
N GLY A 47 5.53 17.78 5.15
CA GLY A 47 4.54 18.85 4.97
C GLY A 47 3.22 18.56 5.67
N ASP A 48 2.74 17.30 5.61
CA ASP A 48 1.48 16.90 6.23
C ASP A 48 1.56 17.02 7.77
N VAL A 49 2.71 16.67 8.35
CA VAL A 49 2.99 16.85 9.78
C VAL A 49 3.10 18.34 10.16
N ALA A 50 3.71 19.14 9.29
CA ALA A 50 3.84 20.58 9.52
C ALA A 50 2.46 21.25 9.56
N GLU A 51 1.59 20.92 8.61
CA GLU A 51 0.23 21.43 8.51
C GLU A 51 -0.65 21.00 9.69
N ALA A 52 -0.60 19.71 10.07
CA ALA A 52 -1.42 19.18 11.17
C ALA A 52 -1.14 19.84 12.53
N TYR A 53 0.08 20.37 12.73
CA TYR A 53 0.51 20.96 14.01
C TYR A 53 0.90 22.44 13.90
N ASP A 54 0.54 23.11 12.80
CA ASP A 54 0.93 24.49 12.48
C ASP A 54 2.41 24.78 12.80
N SER A 55 3.28 23.85 12.39
CA SER A 55 4.69 23.84 12.74
C SER A 55 5.57 24.02 11.50
N GLN A 56 6.81 24.46 11.71
CA GLN A 56 7.75 24.56 10.60
C GLN A 56 8.16 23.16 10.11
N ALA A 57 8.29 23.02 8.78
CA ALA A 57 8.66 21.76 8.15
C ALA A 57 9.98 21.17 8.66
N GLU A 58 10.94 21.98 9.14
CA GLU A 58 12.17 21.44 9.71
C GLU A 58 11.96 20.78 11.07
N THR A 59 11.04 21.31 11.89
CA THR A 59 10.63 20.67 13.15
C THR A 59 9.99 19.32 12.86
N ALA A 60 9.08 19.25 11.87
CA ALA A 60 8.47 18.00 11.42
C ALA A 60 9.52 16.98 10.93
N ARG A 61 10.48 17.42 10.09
CA ARG A 61 11.57 16.54 9.62
C ARG A 61 12.44 16.03 10.76
N ARG A 62 12.74 16.88 11.75
CA ARG A 62 13.52 16.47 12.92
C ARG A 62 12.79 15.37 13.70
N ARG A 63 11.49 15.54 13.97
CA ARG A 63 10.67 14.53 14.67
C ARG A 63 10.55 13.22 13.90
N LEU A 64 10.37 13.28 12.59
CA LEU A 64 10.33 12.08 11.74
C LEU A 64 11.68 11.33 11.72
N ARG A 65 12.80 12.06 11.77
CA ARG A 65 14.13 11.44 11.91
C ARG A 65 14.32 10.76 13.27
N GLU A 66 13.80 11.35 14.35
CA GLU A 66 13.79 10.74 15.69
C GLU A 66 13.01 9.42 15.67
N LEU A 67 11.77 9.44 15.16
CA LEU A 67 10.95 8.23 15.05
C LEU A 67 11.59 7.13 14.18
N TYR A 68 12.34 7.51 13.15
CA TYR A 68 13.09 6.56 12.33
C TYR A 68 14.27 5.95 13.08
N ALA A 69 14.98 6.74 13.89
CA ALA A 69 16.04 6.21 14.75
C ALA A 69 15.48 5.25 15.82
N ASP A 70 14.26 5.52 16.28
CA ASP A 70 13.53 4.67 17.23
C ASP A 70 12.85 3.47 16.56
N GLY A 71 12.96 3.32 15.23
CA GLY A 71 12.40 2.19 14.47
C GLY A 71 10.88 2.18 14.35
N ARG A 72 10.20 3.30 14.63
CA ARG A 72 8.72 3.43 14.62
C ARG A 72 8.14 3.87 13.29
N VAL A 73 8.98 4.40 12.41
CA VAL A 73 8.64 4.77 11.04
C VAL A 73 9.78 4.38 10.12
N ASP A 74 9.46 4.02 8.88
CA ASP A 74 10.43 3.88 7.80
C ASP A 74 10.22 5.01 6.78
N LYS A 75 11.17 5.16 5.84
CA LYS A 75 11.19 6.24 4.88
C LYS A 75 11.75 5.81 3.54
N ARG A 76 11.21 6.42 2.48
CA ARG A 76 11.75 6.30 1.11
C ARG A 76 11.86 7.65 0.46
N LYS A 77 12.97 7.86 -0.25
CA LYS A 77 13.13 9.04 -1.10
C LYS A 77 12.39 8.83 -2.43
N ALA A 78 11.35 9.63 -2.67
CA ALA A 78 10.57 9.66 -3.90
C ALA A 78 10.84 10.99 -4.65
N ARG A 79 11.73 10.95 -5.64
CA ARG A 79 12.21 12.13 -6.38
C ARG A 79 12.70 13.24 -5.43
N LYS A 80 11.92 14.32 -5.28
CA LYS A 80 12.25 15.49 -4.45
C LYS A 80 11.64 15.42 -3.04
N ARG A 81 10.84 14.40 -2.73
CA ARG A 81 10.16 14.24 -1.45
C ARG A 81 10.66 12.99 -0.73
N VAL A 82 10.48 12.99 0.59
CA VAL A 82 10.69 11.80 1.43
C VAL A 82 9.32 11.39 1.95
N LEU A 83 8.94 10.16 1.64
CA LEU A 83 7.76 9.50 2.15
C LEU A 83 8.11 8.81 3.45
N TRP A 84 7.20 8.83 4.41
CA TRP A 84 7.31 8.21 5.72
C TRP A 84 6.08 7.36 5.99
N TRP A 85 6.25 6.18 6.54
CA TRP A 85 5.14 5.31 6.96
C TRP A 85 5.50 4.65 8.29
N ARG A 86 4.49 4.22 9.04
CA ARG A 86 4.70 3.51 10.31
C ARG A 86 5.19 2.11 10.02
N THR A 87 6.13 1.64 10.83
CA THR A 87 6.62 0.24 10.83
C THR A 87 5.81 -0.65 11.74
N ASP A 88 5.03 -0.06 12.66
CA ASP A 88 4.17 -0.76 13.60
C ASP A 88 2.79 -1.13 13.00
N GLU A 89 2.52 -0.84 11.72
CA GLU A 89 1.20 -1.04 11.08
C GLU A 89 1.29 -1.85 9.78
N ASP A 90 1.70 -3.11 9.91
CA ASP A 90 1.14 -4.17 9.06
C ASP A 90 -0.21 -4.61 9.65
N GLY A 91 -1.25 -3.81 9.41
CA GLY A 91 -2.61 -4.07 9.93
C GLY A 91 -2.76 -3.79 11.44
N PRO A 92 -4.01 -3.84 11.96
CA PRO A 92 -4.21 -3.84 13.41
C PRO A 92 -3.37 -4.97 14.01
N ASP A 93 -2.68 -4.72 15.14
CA ASP A 93 -1.88 -5.75 15.81
C ASP A 93 -2.76 -6.99 15.91
N VAL A 94 -2.32 -8.10 15.31
CA VAL A 94 -3.08 -9.36 15.39
C VAL A 94 -3.37 -9.67 16.85
N ALA A 95 -2.48 -9.32 17.79
CA ALA A 95 -2.75 -9.45 19.21
C ALA A 95 -3.92 -8.56 19.67
N ASP A 96 -4.04 -7.31 19.22
CA ASP A 96 -5.16 -6.41 19.55
C ASP A 96 -6.47 -6.83 18.89
N VAL A 97 -6.44 -7.29 17.63
CA VAL A 97 -7.62 -7.89 16.97
C VAL A 97 -8.04 -9.16 17.71
N LEU A 98 -7.09 -10.02 18.06
CA LEU A 98 -7.35 -11.27 18.76
C LEU A 98 -7.76 -11.04 20.24
N ALA A 99 -7.28 -9.98 20.87
CA ALA A 99 -7.60 -9.65 22.27
C ALA A 99 -8.91 -8.90 22.42
N GLY A 100 -9.29 -8.08 21.43
CA GLY A 100 -10.53 -7.30 21.44
C GLY A 100 -11.75 -8.05 20.91
N ASN A 101 -11.55 -9.16 20.20
CA ASN A 101 -12.62 -9.97 19.64
C ASN A 101 -12.64 -11.34 20.31
N ASP A 102 -13.83 -11.88 20.54
CA ASP A 102 -13.95 -13.26 20.95
C ASP A 102 -13.42 -14.19 19.83
N PRO A 103 -12.94 -15.39 20.17
CA PRO A 103 -12.40 -16.36 19.20
C PRO A 103 -13.34 -16.68 18.02
N GLU A 104 -14.66 -16.64 18.20
CA GLU A 104 -15.60 -16.93 17.11
C GLU A 104 -15.64 -15.81 16.08
N THR A 105 -15.61 -14.55 16.52
CA THR A 105 -15.56 -13.39 15.64
C THR A 105 -14.33 -13.41 14.75
N ILE A 106 -13.18 -13.80 15.29
CA ILE A 106 -11.93 -13.96 14.53
C ILE A 106 -12.06 -15.06 13.47
N LEU A 107 -12.59 -16.22 13.85
CA LEU A 107 -12.75 -17.36 12.93
C LEU A 107 -13.73 -17.04 11.79
N LYS A 108 -14.78 -16.26 12.07
CA LYS A 108 -15.71 -15.76 11.04
C LYS A 108 -15.03 -14.78 10.07
N LEU A 109 -14.24 -13.84 10.58
CA LEU A 109 -13.49 -12.89 9.74
C LEU A 109 -12.46 -13.59 8.85
N LEU A 110 -11.78 -14.61 9.37
CA LEU A 110 -10.84 -15.42 8.60
C LEU A 110 -11.53 -16.20 7.48
N SER A 111 -12.68 -16.83 7.76
CA SER A 111 -13.47 -17.52 6.72
C SER A 111 -13.88 -16.55 5.61
N LEU A 112 -14.31 -15.34 5.98
CA LEU A 112 -14.68 -14.30 5.02
C LEU A 112 -13.50 -13.85 4.14
N ASN A 113 -12.34 -13.60 4.73
CA ASN A 113 -11.16 -13.12 4.00
C ASN A 113 -10.52 -14.20 3.11
N LEU A 114 -10.53 -15.45 3.57
CA LEU A 114 -10.07 -16.59 2.76
C LEU A 114 -11.05 -16.96 1.66
N GLY A 115 -12.34 -16.62 1.82
CA GLY A 115 -13.41 -17.06 0.92
C GLY A 115 -13.70 -18.57 1.02
N GLU A 116 -13.23 -19.21 2.10
CA GLU A 116 -13.33 -20.65 2.34
C GLU A 116 -13.91 -20.93 3.73
N ALA A 117 -14.53 -22.10 3.89
CA ALA A 117 -14.98 -22.59 5.18
C ALA A 117 -13.78 -22.98 6.06
N ILE A 118 -13.83 -22.62 7.33
CA ILE A 118 -12.83 -23.02 8.33
C ILE A 118 -13.47 -24.00 9.30
N THR A 119 -12.84 -25.14 9.56
CA THR A 119 -13.32 -26.11 10.55
C THR A 119 -12.39 -26.14 11.76
N VAL A 120 -12.96 -25.98 12.96
CA VAL A 120 -12.24 -26.08 14.24
C VAL A 120 -12.96 -27.11 15.12
N GLY A 121 -12.33 -28.28 15.30
CA GLY A 121 -12.98 -29.41 15.95
C GLY A 121 -14.20 -29.89 15.15
N ASP A 122 -15.37 -29.91 15.79
CA ASP A 122 -16.64 -30.23 15.15
C ASP A 122 -17.40 -28.99 14.64
N THR A 123 -16.85 -27.79 14.84
CA THR A 123 -17.50 -26.53 14.44
C THR A 123 -17.00 -26.08 13.06
N VAL A 124 -17.93 -25.87 12.14
CA VAL A 124 -17.64 -25.31 10.81
C VAL A 124 -18.06 -23.85 10.76
N TYR A 125 -17.10 -22.98 10.46
CA TYR A 125 -17.27 -21.56 10.20
C TYR A 125 -17.37 -21.37 8.69
N GLU A 126 -18.59 -21.34 8.17
CA GLU A 126 -18.89 -20.98 6.79
C GLU A 126 -19.47 -19.56 6.80
N ASN A 127 -19.18 -18.76 5.78
CA ASN A 127 -19.74 -17.42 5.63
C ASN A 127 -21.25 -17.42 5.88
N GLY A 128 -21.64 -16.89 7.05
CA GLY A 128 -23.01 -16.91 7.51
C GLY A 128 -23.61 -15.52 7.44
N SER A 129 -24.44 -15.28 6.42
CA SER A 129 -25.61 -14.40 6.55
C SER A 129 -26.66 -14.99 7.53
N GLN A 130 -26.24 -15.68 8.60
CA GLN A 130 -27.14 -16.39 9.52
C GLN A 130 -26.86 -16.20 11.00
N HIS A 131 -25.90 -15.39 11.44
CA HIS A 131 -25.93 -14.81 12.79
C HIS A 131 -25.64 -13.32 12.72
N PRO A 132 -26.52 -12.45 13.26
CA PRO A 132 -26.22 -11.04 13.40
C PRO A 132 -24.97 -10.89 14.27
N ILE A 133 -24.07 -9.99 13.88
CA ILE A 133 -23.09 -9.43 14.80
C ILE A 133 -23.95 -8.66 15.81
N GLU A 134 -24.11 -9.20 17.02
CA GLU A 134 -24.73 -8.43 18.10
C GLU A 134 -23.81 -7.24 18.43
N ASP A 135 -24.41 -6.05 18.57
CA ASP A 135 -23.75 -4.76 18.82
C ASP A 135 -22.84 -4.74 20.06
#